data_AF-A0A2E7P9U9-F1
#
_entry.id   AF-A0A2E7P9U9-F1
#
_cell.length_a   1.000
_cell.length_b   1.000
_cell.length_c   1.000
_cell.angle_alpha   90.00
_cell.angle_beta   90.00
_cell.angle_gamma   90.00
#
_symmetry.space_group_name_H-M   'P 1'
#
loop_
_entity.id
_entity.type
_entity.pdbx_description
1 polymer ?
#
loop_
_entity_poly.entity_id
_entity_poly.type
_entity_poly.pdbx_seq_one_letter_code
_entity_poly.pdbx_strand_id
1 'polypeptide(L)'
;MTYHYGQTSQHDCLYTAARAYPGGIEALAQRLGMSAGVLYKKLSPGVTSHYPSFEEATVIMDLCHSVSVPDALSALEAQAFRLGKICIDIPTTDGGDIDVEEIQRLVFKAVAQLGDAVAASTDALVDGHLTEQEMRTIEPKLRALVQTAVGWLQRMKAKSKSDAGKLLHKIMRKKEAA
;
A
#
# COMPACT_ATOMS: atom_id res chain seq x y z
N MET A 1 -7.30 1.56 14.67
CA MET A 1 -6.49 0.46 15.22
C MET A 1 -5.05 0.75 14.80
N THR A 2 -4.23 1.30 15.70
CA THR A 2 -2.78 1.49 15.46
C THR A 2 -2.15 0.11 15.47
N TYR A 3 -2.06 -0.53 14.32
CA TYR A 3 -1.48 -1.86 14.22
C TYR A 3 -0.02 -1.80 14.65
N HIS A 4 0.32 -2.60 15.66
CA HIS A 4 1.68 -2.88 16.06
C HIS A 4 2.35 -3.76 15.00
N TYR A 5 2.60 -3.22 13.81
CA TYR A 5 3.22 -3.93 12.69
C TYR A 5 4.61 -4.51 13.04
N GLY A 6 5.26 -3.94 14.06
CA GLY A 6 6.51 -4.46 14.63
C GLY A 6 6.39 -5.61 15.62
N GLN A 7 5.19 -5.94 16.09
CA GLN A 7 4.96 -6.97 17.11
C GLN A 7 4.29 -8.24 16.55
N THR A 8 3.76 -8.20 15.32
CA THR A 8 3.04 -9.34 14.70
C THR A 8 3.88 -10.03 13.63
N SER A 9 3.87 -11.36 13.61
CA SER A 9 4.53 -12.14 12.55
C SER A 9 3.84 -11.93 11.19
N GLN A 10 4.59 -11.81 10.08
CA GLN A 10 3.98 -11.81 8.73
C GLN A 10 3.16 -13.07 8.49
N HIS A 11 3.60 -14.18 9.09
CA HIS A 11 2.95 -15.47 8.95
C HIS A 11 1.61 -15.48 9.69
N ASP A 12 1.54 -14.92 10.89
CA ASP A 12 0.29 -14.77 11.65
C ASP A 12 -0.69 -13.82 10.93
N CYS A 13 -0.19 -12.72 10.37
CA CYS A 13 -0.98 -11.81 9.53
C CYS A 13 -1.57 -12.56 8.31
N LEU A 14 -0.74 -13.34 7.62
CA LEU A 14 -1.16 -14.11 6.44
C LEU A 14 -2.19 -15.18 6.81
N TYR A 15 -2.00 -15.87 7.94
CA TYR A 15 -2.96 -16.85 8.45
C TYR A 15 -4.30 -16.20 8.83
N THR A 16 -4.26 -15.03 9.47
CA THR A 16 -5.45 -14.28 9.86
C THR A 16 -6.25 -13.85 8.62
N ALA A 17 -5.58 -13.29 7.61
CA ALA A 17 -6.20 -12.91 6.35
C ALA A 17 -6.81 -14.13 5.64
N ALA A 18 -6.08 -15.24 5.53
CA ALA A 18 -6.54 -16.46 4.89
C ALA A 18 -7.78 -17.07 5.58
N ARG A 19 -7.87 -16.98 6.91
CA ARG A 19 -9.04 -17.42 7.68
C ARG A 19 -10.27 -16.54 7.48
N ALA A 20 -10.07 -15.25 7.22
CA ALA A 20 -11.14 -14.30 6.96
C ALA A 20 -11.63 -14.32 5.50
N TYR A 21 -10.97 -15.09 4.63
CA TYR A 21 -11.41 -15.29 3.26
C TYR A 21 -12.83 -15.89 3.21
N PRO A 22 -13.72 -15.44 2.30
CA PRO A 22 -15.05 -16.02 2.14
C PRO A 22 -14.99 -17.53 1.83
N GLY A 23 -15.60 -18.35 2.68
CA GLY A 23 -15.49 -19.81 2.59
C GLY A 23 -14.21 -20.40 3.21
N GLY A 24 -13.42 -19.58 3.90
CA GLY A 24 -12.28 -19.98 4.72
C GLY A 24 -11.08 -20.49 3.92
N ILE A 25 -10.25 -21.26 4.63
CA ILE A 25 -9.01 -21.85 4.09
C ILE A 25 -9.33 -22.85 2.97
N GLU A 26 -10.47 -23.53 3.06
CA GLU A 26 -10.92 -24.52 2.08
C GLU A 26 -11.18 -23.88 0.71
N ALA A 27 -11.95 -22.78 0.68
CA ALA A 27 -12.22 -22.04 -0.55
C ALA A 27 -10.95 -21.41 -1.13
N LEU A 28 -10.08 -20.87 -0.26
CA LEU A 28 -8.80 -20.29 -0.68
C LEU A 28 -7.85 -21.34 -1.26
N ALA A 29 -7.77 -22.53 -0.65
CA ALA A 29 -6.95 -23.64 -1.14
C ALA A 29 -7.39 -24.10 -2.53
N GLN A 30 -8.70 -24.16 -2.78
CA GLN A 30 -9.24 -24.47 -4.10
C GLN A 30 -8.80 -23.45 -5.15
N ARG A 31 -8.80 -22.15 -4.81
CA ARG A 31 -8.32 -21.07 -5.71
C ARG A 31 -6.82 -21.16 -6.00
N LEU A 32 -6.04 -21.66 -5.04
CA LEU A 32 -4.60 -21.92 -5.18
C LEU A 32 -4.27 -23.24 -5.88
N GLY A 33 -5.27 -24.07 -6.21
CA GLY A 33 -5.05 -25.36 -6.85
C GLY A 33 -4.37 -26.40 -5.94
N MET A 34 -4.55 -26.31 -4.63
CA MET A 34 -3.98 -27.25 -3.65
C MET A 34 -5.02 -27.75 -2.65
N SER A 35 -4.70 -28.79 -1.87
CA SER A 35 -5.61 -29.29 -0.85
C SER A 35 -5.65 -28.38 0.38
N ALA A 36 -6.82 -28.27 1.01
CA ALA A 36 -7.01 -27.46 2.22
C ALA A 36 -6.05 -27.88 3.35
N GLY A 37 -5.78 -29.17 3.51
CA GLY A 37 -4.82 -29.67 4.50
C GLY A 37 -3.38 -29.22 4.25
N VAL A 38 -2.97 -29.09 2.99
CA VAL A 38 -1.64 -28.54 2.63
C VAL A 38 -1.59 -27.06 2.93
N LEU A 39 -2.60 -26.28 2.53
CA LEU A 39 -2.65 -24.85 2.84
C LEU A 39 -2.70 -24.58 4.34
N TYR A 40 -3.49 -25.35 5.08
CA TYR A 40 -3.55 -25.26 6.54
C TYR A 40 -2.17 -25.51 7.18
N LYS A 41 -1.47 -26.57 6.76
CA LYS A 41 -0.10 -26.83 7.25
C LYS A 41 0.87 -25.72 6.88
N LYS A 42 0.70 -25.09 5.71
CA LYS A 42 1.53 -23.97 5.29
C LYS A 42 1.33 -22.73 6.15
N LEU A 43 0.09 -22.44 6.50
CA LEU A 43 -0.26 -21.21 7.22
C LEU A 43 -0.34 -21.36 8.74
N SER A 44 -0.33 -22.59 9.26
CA SER A 44 -0.43 -22.82 10.71
C SER A 44 0.81 -22.29 11.44
N PRO A 45 0.67 -21.38 12.43
CA PRO A 45 1.81 -20.80 13.15
C PRO A 45 2.70 -21.84 13.86
N GLY A 46 2.13 -22.99 14.21
CA GLY A 46 2.84 -24.09 14.87
C GLY A 46 3.65 -25.01 13.95
N VAL A 47 3.60 -24.83 12.62
CA VAL A 47 4.31 -25.68 11.65
C VAL A 47 5.52 -24.94 11.10
N THR A 48 6.72 -25.44 11.39
CA THR A 48 7.99 -24.77 11.05
C THR A 48 8.71 -25.30 9.80
N SER A 49 8.12 -26.27 9.10
CA SER A 49 8.75 -26.94 7.95
C SER A 49 8.13 -26.57 6.60
N HIS A 50 6.85 -26.21 6.57
CA HIS A 50 6.07 -26.10 5.33
C HIS A 50 5.69 -24.66 5.02
N TYR A 51 6.58 -23.69 5.16
CA TYR A 51 6.23 -22.29 4.91
C TYR A 51 5.66 -22.07 3.49
N PRO A 52 4.71 -21.12 3.33
CA PRO A 52 4.32 -20.67 2.00
C PRO A 52 5.54 -20.05 1.33
N SER A 53 5.73 -20.35 0.05
CA SER A 53 6.68 -19.64 -0.80
C SER A 53 6.28 -18.17 -0.94
N PHE A 54 7.22 -17.34 -1.41
CA PHE A 54 6.94 -15.93 -1.65
C PHE A 54 5.79 -15.72 -2.66
N GLU A 55 5.73 -16.55 -3.69
CA GLU A 55 4.64 -16.55 -4.68
C GLU A 55 3.30 -16.93 -4.05
N GLU A 56 3.25 -18.02 -3.28
CA GLU A 56 2.01 -18.44 -2.60
C GLU A 56 1.51 -17.37 -1.63
N ALA A 57 2.39 -16.76 -0.84
CA ALA A 57 2.03 -15.69 0.07
C ALA A 57 1.45 -14.47 -0.68
N THR A 58 2.06 -14.10 -1.80
CA THR A 58 1.59 -12.98 -2.65
C THR A 58 0.21 -13.28 -3.21
N VAL A 59 -0.01 -14.47 -3.77
CA VAL A 59 -1.31 -14.87 -4.32
C VAL A 59 -2.39 -14.94 -3.23
N ILE A 60 -2.05 -15.42 -2.03
CA ILE A 60 -2.99 -15.42 -0.89
C ILE A 60 -3.42 -13.99 -0.55
N MET A 61 -2.46 -13.07 -0.39
CA MET A 61 -2.75 -11.66 -0.09
C MET A 61 -3.61 -11.03 -1.20
N ASP A 62 -3.27 -11.26 -2.47
CA ASP A 62 -4.02 -10.74 -3.63
C ASP A 62 -5.46 -11.27 -3.68
N LEU A 63 -5.66 -12.58 -3.49
CA LEU A 63 -6.99 -13.17 -3.43
C LEU A 63 -7.82 -12.57 -2.29
N CYS A 64 -7.24 -12.46 -1.09
CA CYS A 64 -7.91 -11.84 0.05
C CYS A 64 -8.24 -10.37 -0.21
N HIS A 65 -7.31 -9.63 -0.81
CA HIS A 65 -7.50 -8.23 -1.16
C HIS A 65 -8.60 -8.03 -2.21
N SER A 66 -8.65 -8.89 -3.23
CA SER A 66 -9.64 -8.84 -4.32
C SER A 66 -11.09 -8.96 -3.84
N VAL A 67 -11.30 -9.64 -2.70
CA VAL A 67 -12.62 -9.81 -2.07
C VAL A 67 -12.77 -8.93 -0.81
N SER A 68 -11.92 -7.91 -0.67
CA SER A 68 -11.98 -6.91 0.41
C SER A 68 -11.90 -7.51 1.82
N VAL A 69 -11.11 -8.58 2.01
CA VAL A 69 -10.82 -9.08 3.36
C VAL A 69 -10.10 -7.98 4.15
N PRO A 70 -10.55 -7.66 5.39
CA PRO A 70 -9.86 -6.71 6.26
C PRO A 70 -8.40 -7.13 6.48
N ASP A 71 -7.49 -6.16 6.45
CA ASP A 71 -6.07 -6.35 6.71
C ASP A 71 -5.39 -7.42 5.81
N ALA A 72 -5.94 -7.67 4.62
CA ALA A 72 -5.44 -8.67 3.66
C ALA A 72 -3.95 -8.51 3.31
N LEU A 73 -3.45 -7.26 3.30
CA LEU A 73 -2.07 -6.93 2.97
C LEU A 73 -1.17 -6.77 4.21
N SER A 74 -1.69 -6.97 5.43
CA SER A 74 -0.93 -6.76 6.68
C SER A 74 0.31 -7.64 6.81
N ALA A 75 0.34 -8.80 6.14
CA ALA A 75 1.53 -9.65 6.09
C ALA A 75 2.70 -8.97 5.35
N LEU A 76 2.40 -8.24 4.27
CA LEU A 76 3.39 -7.42 3.54
C LEU A 76 3.87 -6.26 4.41
N GLU A 77 2.95 -5.58 5.11
CA GLU A 77 3.28 -4.47 6.02
C GLU A 77 4.20 -4.93 7.16
N ALA A 78 3.90 -6.06 7.79
CA ALA A 78 4.74 -6.67 8.83
C ALA A 78 6.11 -7.10 8.29
N GLN A 79 6.17 -7.65 7.06
CA GLN A 79 7.42 -7.99 6.39
C GLN A 79 8.29 -6.76 6.16
N ALA A 80 7.72 -5.71 5.58
CA ALA A 80 8.41 -4.46 5.33
C ALA A 80 8.94 -3.86 6.65
N PHE A 81 8.11 -3.82 7.69
CA PHE A 81 8.49 -3.26 8.98
C PHE A 81 9.69 -3.99 9.60
N ARG A 82 9.73 -5.32 9.56
CA ARG A 82 10.89 -6.12 10.02
C ARG A 82 12.20 -5.75 9.34
N LEU A 83 12.14 -5.26 8.10
CA LEU A 83 13.29 -4.86 7.30
C LEU A 83 13.58 -3.35 7.40
N GLY A 84 12.94 -2.63 8.32
CA GLY A 84 13.06 -1.18 8.44
C GLY A 84 12.48 -0.45 7.23
N LYS A 85 11.47 -1.03 6.57
CA LYS A 85 10.75 -0.46 5.44
C LYS A 85 9.29 -0.21 5.82
N ILE A 86 8.65 0.64 5.04
CA ILE A 86 7.20 0.88 5.11
C ILE A 86 6.57 0.57 3.77
N CYS A 87 5.35 0.07 3.81
CA CYS A 87 4.49 -0.02 2.63
C CYS A 87 3.77 1.32 2.47
N ILE A 88 3.71 1.82 1.24
CA ILE A 88 2.95 3.01 0.88
C ILE A 88 2.11 2.61 -0.32
N ASP A 89 0.80 2.84 -0.23
CA ASP A 89 -0.10 2.49 -1.31
C ASP A 89 0.22 3.34 -2.54
N ILE A 90 0.31 2.69 -3.70
CA ILE A 90 0.47 3.39 -4.96
C ILE A 90 -0.95 3.66 -5.48
N PRO A 91 -1.42 4.92 -5.50
CA PRO A 91 -2.74 5.20 -6.03
C PRO A 91 -2.76 4.90 -7.52
N THR A 92 -3.78 4.18 -7.96
CA THR A 92 -4.05 3.95 -9.36
C THR A 92 -4.31 5.28 -10.08
N THR A 93 -3.79 5.37 -11.30
CA THR A 93 -4.12 6.44 -12.24
C THR A 93 -4.78 5.80 -13.44
N ASP A 94 -5.96 6.24 -13.79
CA ASP A 94 -6.91 5.58 -14.71
C ASP A 94 -6.45 5.60 -16.18
N GLY A 95 -5.20 5.99 -16.45
CA GLY A 95 -4.63 6.10 -17.79
C GLY A 95 -5.25 7.20 -18.67
N GLY A 96 -6.26 7.90 -18.17
CA GLY A 96 -6.87 9.06 -18.81
C GLY A 96 -5.93 10.26 -18.88
N ASP A 97 -6.35 11.30 -19.62
CA ASP A 97 -5.60 12.54 -19.68
C ASP A 97 -5.53 13.18 -18.28
N ILE A 98 -4.32 13.18 -17.70
CA ILE A 98 -4.07 13.77 -16.39
C ILE A 98 -4.22 15.29 -16.53
N ASP A 99 -5.21 15.83 -15.82
CA ASP A 99 -5.45 17.26 -15.75
C ASP A 99 -4.36 17.95 -14.90
N VAL A 100 -3.83 19.06 -15.41
CA VAL A 100 -2.83 19.87 -14.70
C VAL A 100 -3.42 20.42 -13.40
N GLU A 101 -4.72 20.73 -13.38
CA GLU A 101 -5.39 21.19 -12.16
C GLU A 101 -5.40 20.11 -11.07
N GLU A 102 -5.51 18.83 -11.45
CA GLU A 102 -5.43 17.72 -10.49
C GLU A 102 -4.06 17.63 -9.82
N ILE A 103 -2.99 17.80 -10.60
CA ILE A 103 -1.63 17.86 -10.08
C ILE A 103 -1.48 19.04 -9.12
N GLN A 104 -1.95 20.23 -9.50
CA GLN A 104 -1.90 21.42 -8.65
C GLN A 104 -2.65 21.23 -7.33
N ARG A 105 -3.85 20.63 -7.37
CA ARG A 105 -4.63 20.30 -6.16
C ARG A 105 -3.84 19.39 -5.21
N LEU A 106 -3.12 18.38 -5.73
CA LEU A 106 -2.28 17.51 -4.89
C LEU A 106 -1.07 18.22 -4.31
N VAL A 107 -0.44 19.13 -5.07
CA VAL A 107 0.66 19.96 -4.56
C VAL A 107 0.18 20.80 -3.37
N PHE A 108 -0.93 21.53 -3.53
CA PHE A 108 -1.48 22.34 -2.44
C PHE A 108 -1.91 21.49 -1.24
N LYS A 109 -2.52 20.33 -1.49
CA LYS A 109 -2.88 19.39 -0.43
C LYS A 109 -1.65 18.91 0.35
N ALA A 110 -0.56 18.57 -0.33
CA ALA A 110 0.68 18.15 0.32
C ALA A 110 1.28 19.28 1.17
N VAL A 111 1.28 20.52 0.68
CA VAL A 111 1.76 21.69 1.44
C VAL A 111 0.90 21.93 2.69
N ALA A 112 -0.43 21.84 2.56
CA ALA A 112 -1.34 21.99 3.71
C ALA A 112 -1.10 20.90 4.76
N GLN A 113 -0.98 19.63 4.34
CA GLN A 113 -0.71 18.50 5.24
C GLN A 113 0.66 18.61 5.93
N LEU A 114 1.68 19.12 5.24
CA LEU A 114 2.97 19.43 5.84
C LEU A 114 2.82 20.49 6.93
N GLY A 115 2.09 21.58 6.65
CA GLY A 115 1.79 22.62 7.63
C GLY A 115 1.10 22.06 8.88
N ASP A 116 0.09 21.21 8.69
CA ASP A 116 -0.63 20.54 9.79
C ASP A 116 0.26 19.63 10.63
N ALA A 117 1.20 18.91 9.99
CA ALA A 117 2.15 18.05 10.68
C ALA A 117 3.19 18.86 11.47
N VAL A 118 3.68 19.97 10.89
CA VAL A 118 4.62 20.89 11.55
C VAL A 118 3.97 21.55 12.76
N ALA A 119 2.74 22.03 12.64
CA ALA A 119 2.00 22.63 13.76
C ALA A 119 1.86 21.63 14.91
N ALA A 120 1.33 20.43 14.63
CA ALA A 120 1.16 19.38 15.63
C ALA A 120 2.49 18.95 16.28
N SER A 121 3.58 18.89 15.51
CA SER A 121 4.91 18.56 16.04
C SER A 121 5.46 19.69 16.91
N THR A 122 5.22 20.94 16.55
CA THR A 122 5.68 22.10 17.31
C THR A 122 4.96 22.19 18.64
N ASP A 123 3.63 22.03 18.64
CA ASP A 123 2.80 22.03 19.85
C ASP A 123 3.22 20.93 20.82
N ALA A 124 3.49 19.72 20.32
CA ALA A 124 3.93 18.58 21.12
C ALA A 124 5.38 18.68 21.63
N LEU A 125 6.18 19.60 21.09
CA LEU A 125 7.57 19.80 21.51
C LEU A 125 7.73 20.97 22.49
N VAL A 126 6.65 21.68 22.83
CA VAL A 126 6.69 22.88 23.69
C VAL A 126 7.28 22.58 25.06
N ASP A 127 6.94 21.43 25.65
CA ASP A 127 7.43 21.01 26.97
C ASP A 127 8.70 20.12 26.90
N GLY A 128 9.22 19.91 25.69
CA GLY A 128 10.40 19.09 25.41
C GLY A 128 10.19 17.58 25.53
N HIS A 129 8.96 17.08 25.72
CA HIS A 129 8.68 15.66 25.94
C HIS A 129 7.60 15.13 24.98
N LEU A 130 7.99 14.28 24.03
CA LEU A 130 7.03 13.61 23.16
C LEU A 130 6.39 12.40 23.84
N THR A 131 5.07 12.47 24.02
CA THR A 131 4.25 11.38 24.56
C THR A 131 3.71 10.45 23.47
N GLU A 132 3.30 9.24 23.85
CA GLU A 132 2.61 8.32 22.93
C GLU A 132 1.31 8.91 22.37
N GLN A 133 0.61 9.72 23.18
CA GLN A 133 -0.65 10.34 22.76
C GLN A 133 -0.42 11.40 21.68
N GLU A 134 0.63 12.19 21.80
CA GLU A 134 1.04 13.17 20.76
C GLU A 134 1.51 12.45 19.50
N MET A 135 2.27 11.37 19.65
CA MET A 135 2.67 10.55 18.50
C MET A 135 1.47 9.97 17.74
N ARG A 136 0.40 9.56 18.45
CA ARG A 136 -0.87 9.14 17.81
C ARG A 136 -1.55 10.25 17.03
N THR A 137 -1.21 11.51 17.29
CA THR A 137 -1.72 12.68 16.54
C THR A 137 -0.80 13.06 15.38
N ILE A 138 0.53 13.01 15.59
CA ILE A 138 1.54 13.41 14.62
C ILE A 138 1.69 12.36 13.52
N GLU A 139 1.78 11.08 13.88
CA GLU A 139 2.07 10.00 12.95
C GLU A 139 1.05 9.92 11.79
N PRO A 140 -0.27 9.96 12.02
CA PRO A 140 -1.24 9.94 10.93
C PRO A 140 -1.09 11.12 9.96
N LYS A 141 -0.73 12.32 10.46
CA LYS A 141 -0.53 13.52 9.63
C LYS A 141 0.68 13.35 8.71
N LEU A 142 1.80 12.85 9.24
CA LEU A 142 3.00 12.55 8.45
C LEU A 142 2.75 11.43 7.43
N ARG A 143 2.07 10.35 7.82
CA ARG A 143 1.70 9.27 6.90
C ARG A 143 0.82 9.78 5.75
N ALA A 144 -0.16 10.63 6.06
CA ALA A 144 -1.04 11.23 5.06
C ALA A 144 -0.27 12.10 4.05
N LEU A 145 0.73 12.86 4.52
CA LEU A 145 1.62 13.64 3.65
C LEU A 145 2.39 12.73 2.68
N VAL A 146 3.01 11.66 3.18
CA VAL A 146 3.77 10.70 2.35
C VAL A 146 2.86 10.07 1.29
N GLN A 147 1.64 9.69 1.65
CA GLN A 147 0.66 9.14 0.73
C GLN A 147 0.28 10.13 -0.38
N THR A 148 0.02 11.40 -0.03
CA THR A 148 -0.27 12.46 -1.02
C THR A 148 0.93 12.71 -1.93
N ALA A 149 2.15 12.73 -1.39
CA ALA A 149 3.37 12.94 -2.17
C ALA A 149 3.60 11.82 -3.19
N VAL A 150 3.35 10.56 -2.82
CA VAL A 150 3.39 9.43 -3.76
C VAL A 150 2.32 9.60 -4.84
N GLY A 151 1.10 9.98 -4.48
CA GLY A 151 0.03 10.24 -5.45
C GLY A 151 0.34 11.36 -6.43
N TRP A 152 0.96 12.44 -5.95
CA TRP A 152 1.47 13.52 -6.78
C TRP A 152 2.53 13.01 -7.77
N LEU A 153 3.53 12.25 -7.30
CA LEU A 153 4.55 11.66 -8.16
C LEU A 153 3.95 10.76 -9.25
N GLN A 154 2.95 9.93 -8.92
CA GLN A 154 2.32 9.05 -9.91
C GLN A 154 1.61 9.83 -11.02
N ARG A 155 0.92 10.92 -10.68
CA ARG A 155 0.27 11.77 -11.69
C ARG A 155 1.26 12.51 -12.57
N MET A 156 2.38 12.99 -12.02
CA MET A 156 3.45 13.55 -12.84
C MET A 156 4.04 12.52 -13.81
N LYS A 157 4.26 11.28 -13.36
CA LYS A 157 4.74 10.18 -14.23
C LYS A 157 3.73 9.86 -15.33
N ALA A 158 2.44 9.78 -14.99
CA ALA A 158 1.38 9.52 -15.95
C ALA A 158 1.26 10.66 -16.99
N LYS A 159 1.33 11.92 -16.55
CA LYS A 159 1.33 13.09 -17.45
C LYS A 159 2.53 13.09 -18.39
N SER A 160 3.73 12.83 -17.86
CA SER A 160 4.96 12.72 -18.66
C SER A 160 4.85 11.65 -19.75
N LYS A 161 4.26 10.49 -19.44
CA LYS A 161 4.00 9.42 -20.41
C LYS A 161 2.99 9.84 -21.49
N SER A 162 1.90 10.52 -21.12
CA SER A 162 0.91 11.05 -22.08
C SER A 162 1.54 12.08 -23.04
N ASP A 163 2.33 13.01 -22.52
CA ASP A 163 2.98 14.05 -23.33
C ASP A 163 3.97 13.47 -24.34
N ALA A 164 4.76 12.46 -23.95
CA ALA A 164 5.64 11.75 -24.85
C ALA A 164 4.87 11.04 -25.98
N GLY A 165 3.74 10.40 -25.66
CA GLY A 165 2.88 9.74 -26.65
C GLY A 165 2.26 10.72 -27.65
N LYS A 166 1.76 11.87 -27.18
CA LYS A 166 1.20 12.94 -28.03
C LYS A 166 2.24 13.51 -28.99
N LEU A 167 3.48 13.69 -28.52
CA LEU A 167 4.59 14.17 -29.35
C LEU A 167 4.93 13.18 -30.48
N LEU A 168 5.04 11.88 -30.16
CA LEU A 168 5.28 10.82 -31.15
C LEU A 168 4.17 10.78 -32.20
N HIS A 169 2.90 10.82 -31.79
CA HIS A 169 1.76 10.84 -32.72
C HIS A 169 1.81 12.07 -33.65
N LYS A 170 2.19 13.25 -33.13
CA LYS A 170 2.31 14.47 -33.93
C LYS A 170 3.43 14.37 -34.97
N ILE A 171 4.55 13.74 -34.63
CA ILE A 171 5.67 13.49 -35.56
C ILE A 171 5.26 12.51 -36.65
N MET A 172 4.56 11.42 -36.31
CA MET A 172 4.10 10.41 -37.29
C MET A 172 3.12 11.00 -38.30
N ARG A 173 2.11 11.76 -37.83
CA ARG A 173 1.14 12.44 -38.73
C ARG A 173 1.80 13.43 -39.69
N LYS A 174 2.88 14.09 -39.26
CA LYS A 174 3.62 15.04 -40.10
C LYS A 174 4.45 14.33 -41.19
N LYS A 175 4.86 13.08 -40.96
CA LYS A 175 5.55 12.25 -41.96
C LYS A 175 4.60 11.64 -42.99
N GLU A 176 3.35 11.36 -42.63
CA GLU A 176 2.34 10.81 -43.55
C GLU A 176 1.76 11.87 -44.51
N ALA A 177 1.89 13.15 -44.16
CA ALA A 177 1.39 14.28 -44.93
C ALA A 177 2.45 14.95 -45.84
N ALA A 178 3.66 14.38 -45.92
CA ALA A 178 4.79 14.87 -46.71
C ALA A 178 5.22 13.80 -47.72
#